data_AF-A0A3C1UEE8-F1
#
_entry.id   AF-A0A3C1UEE8-F1
#
_cell.length_a   1.000
_cell.length_b   1.000
_cell.length_c   1.000
_cell.angle_alpha   90.00
_cell.angle_beta   90.00
_cell.angle_gamma   90.00
#
_symmetry.space_group_name_H-M   'P 1'
#
loop_
_entity.id
_entity.type
_entity.pdbx_description
1 polymer ?
#
loop_
_entity_poly.entity_id
_entity_poly.type
_entity_poly.pdbx_seq_one_letter_code
_entity_poly.pdbx_strand_id
1 'polypeptide(L)'
;LIEGTSLTAYYDSTSNAFVTNVKTLFPSKDSKIAIDLNALAANGRIDTDLGWKFNRDRDFHGNILTSVVLSKNEDKSIAVHTDINPSQVVVNDTVWYVKQGAFDYANGTVTIDGIHVFREGQFIDIEGAASKNPDDEVKLELKNIDLDYIFETLHINNVDFGGKATGVFYASEVFTKSPKLLTPNLHVDNLRYNKADMGDADIESHW
;
A
#
# COMPACT_ATOMS: atom_id res chain seq x y z
N LEU A 1 22.40 -4.31 -11.91
CA LEU A 1 21.59 -3.30 -12.63
C LEU A 1 20.25 -3.96 -12.93
N ILE A 2 19.12 -3.38 -12.52
CA ILE A 2 17.80 -3.94 -12.84
C ILE A 2 17.53 -3.70 -14.32
N GLU A 3 17.04 -4.72 -15.02
CA GLU A 3 16.78 -4.67 -16.47
C GLU A 3 15.80 -3.55 -16.83
N GLY A 4 15.98 -2.94 -18.01
CA GLY A 4 15.04 -1.93 -18.52
C GLY A 4 14.93 -0.67 -17.65
N THR A 5 15.90 -0.42 -16.76
CA THR A 5 15.88 0.77 -15.90
C THR A 5 16.34 2.00 -16.67
N SER A 6 15.50 3.02 -16.72
CA SER A 6 15.84 4.34 -17.23
C SER A 6 15.46 5.40 -16.20
N LEU A 7 16.34 6.38 -16.02
CA LEU A 7 16.10 7.57 -15.21
C LEU A 7 16.36 8.79 -16.09
N THR A 8 15.40 9.70 -16.12
CA THR A 8 15.59 11.05 -16.65
C THR A 8 15.24 12.04 -15.55
N ALA A 9 16.09 13.04 -15.37
CA ALA A 9 15.85 14.11 -14.42
C ALA A 9 16.39 15.41 -15.02
N TYR A 10 15.58 16.45 -15.06
CA TYR A 10 15.97 17.75 -15.60
C TYR A 10 15.18 18.87 -14.95
N TYR A 11 15.79 20.06 -14.96
CA TYR A 11 15.12 21.29 -14.57
C TYR A 11 14.58 21.98 -15.83
N ASP A 12 13.28 22.22 -15.88
CA ASP A 12 12.64 23.03 -16.91
C ASP A 12 12.54 24.48 -16.42
N SER A 13 13.36 25.33 -17.01
CA SER A 13 13.40 26.77 -16.73
C SER A 13 12.12 27.51 -17.14
N THR A 14 11.33 26.95 -18.08
CA THR A 14 10.09 27.58 -18.56
C THR A 14 8.98 27.47 -17.53
N SER A 15 8.84 26.27 -16.94
CA SER A 15 7.86 26.00 -15.89
C SER A 15 8.42 26.19 -14.47
N ASN A 16 9.71 26.49 -14.33
CA ASN A 16 10.43 26.55 -13.05
C ASN A 16 10.22 25.28 -12.22
N ALA A 17 10.33 24.12 -12.87
CA ALA A 17 10.03 22.83 -12.27
C ALA A 17 11.18 21.84 -12.46
N PHE A 18 11.32 20.92 -11.51
CA PHE A 18 12.20 19.76 -11.66
C PHE A 18 11.34 18.55 -12.04
N VAL A 19 11.64 17.95 -13.18
CA VAL A 19 10.93 16.79 -13.72
C VAL A 19 11.81 15.57 -13.55
N THR A 20 11.25 14.49 -12.99
CA THR A 20 11.91 13.19 -12.89
C THR A 20 11.00 12.12 -13.48
N ASN A 21 11.53 11.27 -14.35
CA ASN A 21 10.85 10.07 -14.82
C ASN A 21 11.76 8.87 -14.61
N VAL A 22 11.24 7.86 -13.91
CA VAL A 22 11.89 6.57 -13.68
C VAL A 22 11.03 5.51 -14.32
N LYS A 23 11.65 4.57 -15.03
CA LYS A 23 11.01 3.34 -15.46
C LYS A 23 11.93 2.18 -15.13
N THR A 24 11.37 1.06 -14.70
CA THR A 24 12.15 -0.15 -14.44
C THR A 24 11.31 -1.40 -14.66
N LEU A 25 11.96 -2.49 -15.04
CA LEU A 25 11.35 -3.82 -15.06
C LEU A 25 11.89 -4.61 -13.87
N PHE A 26 11.14 -4.57 -12.77
CA PHE A 26 11.54 -5.24 -11.54
C PHE A 26 11.27 -6.76 -11.64
N PRO A 27 12.27 -7.62 -11.36
CA PRO A 27 12.06 -9.07 -11.34
C PRO A 27 11.14 -9.48 -10.18
N SER A 28 10.08 -10.21 -10.49
CA SER A 28 9.27 -10.97 -9.52
C SER A 28 9.56 -12.46 -9.70
N LYS A 29 9.17 -13.30 -8.73
CA LYS A 29 9.48 -14.74 -8.67
C LYS A 29 9.19 -15.46 -10.00
N ASP A 30 8.07 -15.13 -10.64
CA ASP A 30 7.59 -15.77 -11.88
C ASP A 30 7.19 -14.76 -12.97
N SER A 31 7.54 -13.47 -12.82
CA SER A 31 7.09 -12.39 -13.72
C SER A 31 8.03 -11.17 -13.69
N LYS A 32 7.73 -10.15 -14.48
CA LYS A 32 8.33 -8.81 -14.39
C LYS A 32 7.24 -7.81 -14.01
N ILE A 33 7.57 -6.89 -13.11
CA ILE A 33 6.72 -5.76 -12.75
C ILE A 33 7.29 -4.55 -13.48
N ALA A 34 6.55 -4.03 -14.44
CA ALA A 34 6.84 -2.71 -15.00
C ALA A 34 6.45 -1.67 -13.95
N ILE A 35 7.40 -0.85 -13.54
CA ILE A 35 7.18 0.26 -12.60
C ILE A 35 7.56 1.53 -13.34
N ASP A 36 6.69 2.53 -13.27
CA ASP A 36 6.96 3.87 -13.74
C ASP A 36 6.66 4.89 -12.64
N LEU A 37 7.53 5.88 -12.50
CA LEU A 37 7.37 6.98 -11.57
C LEU A 37 7.63 8.27 -12.32
N ASN A 38 6.61 9.11 -12.39
CA ASN A 38 6.74 10.47 -12.90
C ASN A 38 6.60 11.42 -11.69
N ALA A 39 7.53 12.35 -11.56
CA ALA A 39 7.52 13.32 -10.47
C ALA A 39 7.79 14.73 -11.00
N LEU A 40 7.00 15.70 -10.54
CA LEU A 40 7.12 17.12 -10.83
C LEU A 40 7.27 17.88 -9.52
N ALA A 41 8.43 18.48 -9.30
CA ALA A 41 8.67 19.34 -8.15
C ALA A 41 8.65 20.81 -8.58
N ALA A 42 7.68 21.57 -8.09
CA ALA A 42 7.53 23.00 -8.35
C ALA A 42 6.85 23.69 -7.15
N ASN A 43 7.21 24.95 -6.88
CA ASN A 43 6.56 25.77 -5.85
C ASN A 43 6.48 25.12 -4.45
N GLY A 44 7.50 24.34 -4.07
CA GLY A 44 7.57 23.69 -2.75
C GLY A 44 6.70 22.43 -2.61
N ARG A 45 6.09 21.97 -3.70
CA ARG A 45 5.28 20.74 -3.77
C ARG A 45 5.93 19.76 -4.75
N ILE A 46 5.80 18.48 -4.45
CA ILE A 46 6.22 17.38 -5.35
C ILE A 46 4.97 16.56 -5.67
N ASP A 47 4.51 16.62 -6.91
CA ASP A 47 3.45 15.75 -7.39
C ASP A 47 4.07 14.49 -8.00
N THR A 48 3.52 13.33 -7.66
CA THR A 48 4.00 12.05 -8.20
C THR A 48 2.87 11.22 -8.78
N ASP A 49 3.19 10.50 -9.84
CA ASP A 49 2.38 9.44 -10.44
C ASP A 49 3.22 8.16 -10.44
N LEU A 50 2.89 7.25 -9.53
CA LEU A 50 3.53 5.95 -9.41
C LEU A 50 2.62 4.90 -10.05
N GLY A 51 3.02 4.38 -11.20
CA GLY A 51 2.36 3.31 -11.92
C GLY A 51 3.07 1.97 -11.74
N TRP A 52 2.30 0.89 -11.72
CA TRP A 52 2.83 -0.46 -11.86
C TRP A 52 1.94 -1.33 -12.74
N LYS A 53 2.56 -2.34 -13.37
CA LYS A 53 1.87 -3.41 -14.10
C LYS A 53 2.65 -4.71 -14.03
N PHE A 54 2.00 -5.76 -13.54
CA PHE A 54 2.54 -7.11 -13.58
C PHE A 54 2.37 -7.70 -14.98
N ASN A 55 3.39 -8.42 -15.44
CA ASN A 55 3.33 -9.17 -16.69
C ASN A 55 2.97 -10.64 -16.43
N ARG A 56 1.70 -10.91 -16.13
CA ARG A 56 1.15 -12.25 -15.84
C ARG A 56 -0.26 -12.40 -16.41
N ASP A 57 -0.83 -13.60 -16.35
CA ASP A 57 -2.11 -13.94 -16.99
C ASP A 57 -3.28 -13.11 -16.46
N ARG A 58 -3.33 -12.89 -15.14
CA ARG A 58 -4.31 -12.03 -14.49
C ARG A 58 -3.83 -10.58 -14.47
N ASP A 59 -4.75 -9.65 -14.66
CA ASP A 59 -4.40 -8.24 -14.68
C ASP A 59 -4.18 -7.71 -13.25
N PHE A 60 -2.98 -7.18 -13.04
CA PHE A 60 -2.59 -6.49 -11.82
C PHE A 60 -1.83 -5.24 -12.21
N HIS A 61 -2.49 -4.11 -12.14
CA HIS A 61 -1.90 -2.81 -12.42
C HIS A 61 -2.56 -1.73 -11.58
N GLY A 62 -1.98 -0.56 -11.54
CA GLY A 62 -2.59 0.55 -10.85
C GLY A 62 -1.70 1.76 -10.91
N ASN A 63 -2.26 2.87 -10.49
CA ASN A 63 -1.50 4.08 -10.26
C ASN A 63 -1.90 4.72 -8.93
N ILE A 64 -0.92 5.28 -8.24
CA ILE A 64 -1.11 6.08 -7.05
C ILE A 64 -0.57 7.47 -7.34
N LEU A 65 -1.45 8.45 -7.20
CA LEU A 65 -1.14 9.85 -7.40
C LEU A 65 -0.94 10.48 -6.02
N THR A 66 0.19 11.14 -5.80
CA THR A 66 0.44 11.82 -4.51
C THR A 66 0.89 13.25 -4.68
N SER A 67 0.68 14.03 -3.64
CA SER A 67 1.13 15.41 -3.55
C SER A 67 1.85 15.60 -2.23
N VAL A 68 3.15 15.86 -2.30
CA VAL A 68 4.03 15.89 -1.15
C VAL A 68 4.49 17.32 -0.89
N VAL A 69 4.40 17.74 0.38
CA VAL A 69 4.97 19.00 0.86
C VAL A 69 6.02 18.69 1.91
N LEU A 70 7.22 19.25 1.72
CA LEU A 70 8.34 19.14 2.66
C LEU A 70 8.40 20.40 3.51
N SER A 71 8.40 20.24 4.82
CA SER A 71 8.53 21.34 5.77
C SER A 71 9.62 21.03 6.81
N LYS A 72 9.95 22.03 7.64
CA LYS A 72 10.85 21.86 8.78
C LYS A 72 10.07 22.15 10.05
N ASN A 73 10.22 21.28 11.03
CA ASN A 73 9.75 21.51 12.39
C ASN A 73 10.58 22.60 13.08
N GLU A 74 10.12 23.07 14.25
CA GLU A 74 10.82 24.07 15.05
C GLU A 74 12.26 23.64 15.43
N ASP A 75 12.44 22.34 15.66
CA ASP A 75 13.74 21.72 15.95
C ASP A 75 14.62 21.49 14.71
N LYS A 76 14.17 21.95 13.53
CA LYS A 76 14.78 21.80 12.20
C LYS A 76 14.77 20.39 11.63
N SER A 77 14.09 19.43 12.26
CA SER A 77 13.83 18.12 11.65
C SER A 77 12.90 18.27 10.44
N ILE A 78 12.95 17.31 9.51
CA ILE A 78 12.12 17.31 8.32
C ILE A 78 10.74 16.75 8.69
N ALA A 79 9.69 17.47 8.30
CA ALA A 79 8.33 16.95 8.26
C ALA A 79 7.87 16.80 6.81
N VAL A 80 7.07 15.77 6.56
CA VAL A 80 6.54 15.43 5.24
C VAL A 80 5.04 15.29 5.36
N HIS A 81 4.30 16.08 4.62
CA HIS A 81 2.86 15.86 4.43
C HIS A 81 2.65 15.26 3.05
N THR A 82 1.88 14.18 2.97
CA THR A 82 1.56 13.52 1.69
C THR A 82 0.06 13.34 1.57
N ASP A 83 -0.54 14.00 0.59
CA ASP A 83 -1.87 13.68 0.11
C ASP A 83 -1.80 12.49 -0.85
N ILE A 84 -2.66 11.51 -0.66
CA ILE A 84 -2.99 10.47 -1.64
C ILE A 84 -4.22 10.96 -2.39
N ASN A 85 -4.10 11.14 -3.70
CA ASN A 85 -5.22 11.57 -4.54
C ASN A 85 -6.05 10.36 -4.97
N PRO A 86 -7.35 10.56 -5.26
CA PRO A 86 -8.21 9.49 -5.75
C PRO A 86 -7.62 8.80 -6.99
N SER A 87 -7.58 7.47 -6.97
CA SER A 87 -7.04 6.68 -8.07
C SER A 87 -7.73 5.32 -8.18
N GLN A 88 -7.28 4.51 -9.14
CA GLN A 88 -7.79 3.16 -9.37
C GLN A 88 -6.64 2.16 -9.41
N VAL A 89 -6.91 0.99 -8.84
CA VAL A 89 -6.01 -0.17 -8.94
C VAL A 89 -6.82 -1.37 -9.40
N VAL A 90 -6.22 -2.20 -10.23
CA VAL A 90 -6.78 -3.47 -10.71
C VAL A 90 -6.02 -4.60 -10.04
N VAL A 91 -6.74 -5.47 -9.36
CA VAL A 91 -6.21 -6.63 -8.64
C VAL A 91 -7.03 -7.83 -9.10
N ASN A 92 -6.39 -8.81 -9.76
CA ASN A 92 -7.04 -9.99 -10.29
C ASN A 92 -8.26 -9.66 -11.19
N ASP A 93 -8.03 -8.83 -12.21
CA ASP A 93 -9.06 -8.34 -13.15
C ASP A 93 -10.20 -7.51 -12.51
N THR A 94 -10.07 -7.17 -11.22
CA THR A 94 -11.08 -6.45 -10.44
C THR A 94 -10.64 -5.03 -10.14
N VAL A 95 -11.48 -4.05 -10.47
CA VAL A 95 -11.22 -2.63 -10.20
C VAL A 95 -11.54 -2.30 -8.74
N TRP A 96 -10.59 -1.64 -8.09
CA TRP A 96 -10.70 -1.02 -6.78
C TRP A 96 -10.43 0.47 -6.89
N TYR A 97 -11.11 1.24 -6.06
CA TYR A 97 -10.99 2.69 -5.97
C TYR A 97 -10.24 3.05 -4.70
N VAL A 98 -9.23 3.90 -4.84
CA VAL A 98 -8.55 4.52 -3.71
C VAL A 98 -9.18 5.89 -3.51
N LYS A 99 -9.71 6.18 -2.33
CA LYS A 99 -10.19 7.53 -1.99
C LYS A 99 -9.02 8.44 -1.65
N GLN A 100 -9.32 9.73 -1.61
CA GLN A 100 -8.42 10.69 -1.00
C GLN A 100 -8.13 10.28 0.46
N GLY A 101 -6.87 10.35 0.83
CA GLY A 101 -6.37 10.14 2.19
C GLY A 101 -5.05 10.89 2.36
N ALA A 102 -4.48 10.87 3.56
CA ALA A 102 -3.19 11.50 3.79
C ALA A 102 -2.33 10.72 4.77
N PHE A 103 -1.02 10.97 4.72
CA PHE A 103 -0.15 10.61 5.82
C PHE A 103 0.91 11.68 6.05
N ASP A 104 1.27 11.83 7.32
CA ASP A 104 2.29 12.73 7.79
C ASP A 104 3.46 11.94 8.34
N TYR A 105 4.68 12.38 8.06
CA TYR A 105 5.88 11.93 8.74
C TYR A 105 6.50 13.08 9.51
N ALA A 106 6.68 12.91 10.81
CA ALA A 106 7.42 13.84 11.65
C ALA A 106 8.06 13.10 12.83
N ASN A 107 9.29 13.46 13.18
CA ASN A 107 9.98 12.98 14.38
C ASN A 107 10.03 11.45 14.55
N GLY A 108 10.06 10.71 13.43
CA GLY A 108 10.12 9.24 13.44
C GLY A 108 8.76 8.54 13.55
N THR A 109 7.66 9.27 13.55
CA THR A 109 6.29 8.74 13.52
C THR A 109 5.66 9.02 12.16
N VAL A 110 4.96 8.02 11.61
CA VAL A 110 4.04 8.19 10.49
C VAL A 110 2.62 8.19 11.05
N THR A 111 1.84 9.23 10.79
CA THR A 111 0.41 9.30 11.12
C THR A 111 -0.39 9.17 9.83
N ILE A 112 -1.41 8.31 9.82
CA ILE A 112 -2.24 7.99 8.67
C ILE A 112 -3.64 8.54 8.93
N ASP A 113 -4.06 9.50 8.11
CA ASP A 113 -5.41 10.06 8.11
C ASP A 113 -6.23 9.41 6.98
N GLY A 114 -6.75 8.22 7.29
CA GLY A 114 -7.74 7.50 6.49
C GLY A 114 -7.32 7.16 5.05
N ILE A 115 -6.81 5.95 4.84
CA ILE A 115 -6.67 5.37 3.49
C ILE A 115 -7.79 4.38 3.27
N HIS A 116 -8.71 4.69 2.35
CA HIS A 116 -9.85 3.84 2.02
C HIS A 116 -9.73 3.29 0.59
N VAL A 117 -9.59 1.98 0.48
CA VAL A 117 -9.53 1.26 -0.79
C VAL A 117 -10.73 0.34 -0.89
N PHE A 118 -11.58 0.52 -1.90
CA PHE A 118 -12.89 -0.15 -1.91
C PHE A 118 -13.37 -0.55 -3.29
N ARG A 119 -14.34 -1.45 -3.28
CA ARG A 119 -15.22 -1.79 -4.40
C ARG A 119 -16.58 -2.20 -3.84
N GLU A 120 -17.51 -2.58 -4.70
CA GLU A 120 -18.86 -2.96 -4.28
C GLU A 120 -18.84 -4.05 -3.18
N GLY A 121 -19.25 -3.68 -1.97
CA GLY A 121 -19.37 -4.58 -0.83
C GLY A 121 -18.05 -5.05 -0.20
N GLN A 122 -16.89 -4.50 -0.60
CA GLN A 122 -15.57 -4.86 -0.07
C GLN A 122 -14.73 -3.61 0.16
N PHE A 123 -13.98 -3.56 1.27
CA PHE A 123 -13.06 -2.45 1.52
C PHE A 123 -11.90 -2.83 2.43
N ILE A 124 -10.85 -2.02 2.33
CA ILE A 124 -9.69 -1.97 3.20
C ILE A 124 -9.58 -0.53 3.70
N ASP A 125 -9.58 -0.34 5.02
CA ASP A 125 -9.34 0.94 5.68
C ASP A 125 -8.06 0.88 6.50
N ILE A 126 -7.25 1.93 6.42
CA ILE A 126 -6.00 2.07 7.18
C ILE A 126 -5.99 3.44 7.87
N GLU A 127 -5.76 3.45 9.17
CA GLU A 127 -5.68 4.66 10.00
C GLU A 127 -4.74 4.45 11.19
N GLY A 128 -4.34 5.53 11.86
CA GLY A 128 -3.57 5.47 13.11
C GLY A 128 -2.13 5.96 12.97
N ALA A 129 -1.21 5.39 13.75
CA ALA A 129 0.18 5.83 13.80
C ALA A 129 1.16 4.66 13.80
N ALA A 130 2.25 4.78 13.03
CA ALA A 130 3.36 3.84 13.02
C ALA A 130 4.62 4.52 13.55
N SER A 131 5.20 3.97 14.61
CA SER A 131 6.53 4.39 15.08
C SER A 131 7.26 3.23 15.78
N LYS A 132 8.29 3.57 16.56
CA LYS A 132 8.93 2.64 17.50
C LYS A 132 8.21 2.55 18.84
N ASN A 133 7.30 3.48 19.13
CA ASN A 133 6.51 3.51 20.35
C ASN A 133 5.48 2.35 20.30
N PRO A 134 5.40 1.49 21.33
CA PRO A 134 4.37 0.45 21.40
C PRO A 134 2.95 0.99 21.52
N ASP A 135 2.76 2.24 21.97
CA ASP A 135 1.44 2.86 22.07
C ASP A 135 0.95 3.43 20.72
N ASP A 136 1.83 3.54 19.73
CA ASP A 136 1.45 3.97 18.37
C ASP A 136 1.01 2.72 17.58
N GLU A 137 -0.28 2.68 17.25
CA GLU A 137 -0.90 1.57 16.53
C GLU A 137 -1.45 2.01 15.17
N VAL A 138 -1.21 1.18 14.15
CA VAL A 138 -1.91 1.24 12.86
C VAL A 138 -3.06 0.24 12.90
N LYS A 139 -4.27 0.73 12.67
CA LYS A 139 -5.48 -0.08 12.52
C LYS A 139 -5.71 -0.35 11.03
N LEU A 140 -5.88 -1.62 10.70
CA LEU A 140 -6.28 -2.11 9.38
C LEU A 140 -7.65 -2.78 9.51
N GLU A 141 -8.67 -2.26 8.85
CA GLU A 141 -10.01 -2.84 8.84
C GLU A 141 -10.32 -3.43 7.47
N LEU A 142 -10.74 -4.70 7.47
CA LEU A 142 -11.07 -5.45 6.28
C LEU A 142 -12.55 -5.77 6.28
N LYS A 143 -13.21 -5.59 5.13
CA LYS A 143 -14.56 -6.08 4.90
C LYS A 143 -14.62 -6.94 3.66
N ASN A 144 -15.01 -8.20 3.85
CA ASN A 144 -15.36 -9.14 2.78
C ASN A 144 -14.25 -9.30 1.73
N ILE A 145 -12.99 -9.27 2.19
CA ILE A 145 -11.79 -9.36 1.34
C ILE A 145 -11.57 -10.80 0.93
N ASP A 146 -11.46 -11.04 -0.37
CA ASP A 146 -11.15 -12.37 -0.89
C ASP A 146 -9.70 -12.74 -0.57
N LEU A 147 -9.53 -13.82 0.19
CA LEU A 147 -8.21 -14.32 0.58
C LEU A 147 -7.42 -14.83 -0.64
N ASP A 148 -8.10 -15.33 -1.67
CA ASP A 148 -7.46 -15.79 -2.90
C ASP A 148 -6.57 -14.64 -3.46
N TYR A 149 -7.06 -13.39 -3.41
CA TYR A 149 -6.34 -12.21 -3.92
C TYR A 149 -5.10 -11.85 -3.10
N ILE A 150 -5.16 -11.96 -1.77
CA ILE A 150 -4.04 -11.61 -0.89
C ILE A 150 -2.87 -12.57 -1.13
N PHE A 151 -3.14 -13.88 -1.17
CA PHE A 151 -2.11 -14.89 -1.32
C PHE A 151 -1.53 -14.95 -2.75
N GLU A 152 -2.34 -14.70 -3.79
CA GLU A 152 -1.86 -14.54 -5.18
C GLU A 152 -0.95 -13.30 -5.35
N THR A 153 -1.21 -12.23 -4.60
CA THR A 153 -0.39 -11.01 -4.65
C THR A 153 0.94 -11.23 -3.91
N LEU A 154 0.90 -11.86 -2.74
CA LEU A 154 2.08 -12.10 -1.90
C LEU A 154 2.94 -13.30 -2.34
N HIS A 155 2.52 -14.06 -3.36
CA HIS A 155 3.25 -15.22 -3.91
C HIS A 155 3.67 -16.24 -2.82
N ILE A 156 2.78 -16.51 -1.88
CA ILE A 156 2.99 -17.51 -0.82
C ILE A 156 2.66 -18.89 -1.43
N ASN A 157 3.59 -19.45 -2.21
CA ASN A 157 3.35 -20.65 -3.04
C ASN A 157 3.17 -21.97 -2.25
N ASN A 158 3.21 -21.93 -0.92
CA ASN A 158 3.19 -23.14 -0.10
C ASN A 158 1.81 -23.43 0.51
N VAL A 159 0.87 -22.49 0.43
CA VAL A 159 -0.50 -22.66 0.93
C VAL A 159 -1.46 -21.82 0.08
N ASP A 160 -2.53 -22.45 -0.38
CA ASP A 160 -3.68 -21.80 -1.02
C ASP A 160 -4.78 -21.60 0.02
N PHE A 161 -5.03 -20.35 0.40
CA PHE A 161 -6.13 -19.98 1.29
C PHE A 161 -7.19 -19.22 0.51
N GLY A 162 -8.43 -19.67 0.65
CA GLY A 162 -9.59 -18.97 0.09
C GLY A 162 -10.65 -18.69 1.12
N GLY A 163 -11.67 -17.94 0.68
CA GLY A 163 -12.75 -17.46 1.54
C GLY A 163 -12.75 -15.94 1.63
N LYS A 164 -13.73 -15.38 2.35
CA LYS A 164 -13.88 -13.92 2.47
C LYS A 164 -13.67 -13.47 3.90
N ALA A 165 -12.64 -12.66 4.10
CA ALA A 165 -12.20 -12.21 5.41
C ALA A 165 -12.80 -10.84 5.78
N THR A 166 -13.34 -10.75 6.99
CA THR A 166 -13.81 -9.52 7.63
C THR A 166 -13.24 -9.46 9.04
N GLY A 167 -12.61 -8.35 9.40
CA GLY A 167 -11.96 -8.23 10.70
C GLY A 167 -11.10 -6.99 10.82
N VAL A 168 -10.45 -6.85 11.96
CA VAL A 168 -9.58 -5.71 12.26
C VAL A 168 -8.23 -6.24 12.70
N PHE A 169 -7.15 -5.62 12.22
CA PHE A 169 -5.79 -5.85 12.68
C PHE A 169 -5.22 -4.58 13.29
N TYR A 170 -4.36 -4.76 14.28
CA TYR A 170 -3.58 -3.70 14.89
C TYR A 170 -2.10 -4.04 14.75
N ALA A 171 -1.32 -3.12 14.20
CA ALA A 171 0.12 -3.25 14.10
C ALA A 171 0.80 -2.18 14.97
N SER A 172 1.71 -2.60 15.83
CA SER A 172 2.48 -1.70 16.69
C SER A 172 3.98 -2.04 16.63
N GLU A 173 4.81 -1.12 17.12
CA GLU A 173 6.28 -1.26 17.07
C GLU A 173 6.80 -1.48 15.63
N VAL A 174 6.09 -0.95 14.63
CA VAL A 174 6.31 -1.18 13.18
C VAL A 174 7.73 -0.83 12.74
N PHE A 175 8.35 0.17 13.35
CA PHE A 175 9.73 0.61 13.02
C PHE A 175 10.82 -0.01 13.92
N THR A 176 10.48 -1.08 14.65
CA THR A 176 11.43 -1.87 15.44
C THR A 176 11.87 -3.13 14.68
N LYS A 177 12.74 -3.93 15.30
CA LYS A 177 13.14 -5.25 14.77
C LYS A 177 12.10 -6.34 15.05
N SER A 178 11.11 -6.05 15.88
CA SER A 178 10.11 -7.02 16.35
C SER A 178 8.71 -6.38 16.28
N PRO A 179 8.21 -6.08 15.06
CA PRO A 179 6.87 -5.53 14.90
C PRO A 179 5.84 -6.52 15.43
N LYS A 180 4.78 -5.98 16.02
CA LYS A 180 3.66 -6.76 16.55
C LYS A 180 2.44 -6.61 15.67
N LEU A 181 1.71 -7.70 15.50
CA LEU A 181 0.45 -7.76 14.79
C LEU A 181 -0.56 -8.48 15.69
N LEU A 182 -1.73 -7.89 15.87
CA LEU A 182 -2.83 -8.40 16.69
C LEU A 182 -4.08 -8.41 15.83
N THR A 183 -4.94 -9.42 16.02
CA THR A 183 -6.32 -9.36 15.53
C THR A 183 -7.24 -9.92 16.62
N PRO A 184 -8.19 -9.12 17.16
CA PRO A 184 -9.14 -9.62 18.14
C PRO A 184 -10.18 -10.54 17.50
N ASN A 185 -10.41 -10.40 16.19
CA ASN A 185 -11.26 -11.29 15.40
C ASN A 185 -11.03 -11.05 13.91
N LEU A 186 -10.77 -12.13 13.19
CA LEU A 186 -10.85 -12.22 11.75
C LEU A 186 -11.80 -13.37 11.42
N HIS A 187 -13.00 -13.00 10.98
CA HIS A 187 -13.99 -13.94 10.49
C HIS A 187 -13.75 -14.22 9.00
N VAL A 188 -13.75 -15.49 8.60
CA VAL A 188 -13.57 -15.93 7.23
C VAL A 188 -14.74 -16.82 6.82
N ASP A 189 -15.58 -16.30 5.91
CA ASP A 189 -16.65 -17.07 5.28
C ASP A 189 -16.05 -18.06 4.27
N ASN A 190 -16.49 -19.33 4.34
CA ASN A 190 -16.08 -20.40 3.42
C ASN A 190 -14.56 -20.51 3.25
N LEU A 191 -13.84 -20.59 4.37
CA LEU A 191 -12.42 -20.87 4.41
C LEU A 191 -12.11 -22.13 3.58
N ARG A 192 -11.15 -21.98 2.67
CA ARG A 192 -10.56 -23.09 1.93
C ARG A 192 -9.09 -23.17 2.22
N TYR A 193 -8.57 -24.38 2.35
CA TYR A 193 -7.14 -24.64 2.50
C TYR A 193 -6.73 -25.71 1.49
N ASN A 194 -5.81 -25.36 0.58
CA ASN A 194 -5.36 -26.25 -0.49
C ASN A 194 -6.52 -26.91 -1.25
N LYS A 195 -7.53 -26.11 -1.60
CA LYS A 195 -8.76 -26.50 -2.30
C LYS A 195 -9.72 -27.40 -1.51
N ALA A 196 -9.43 -27.70 -0.25
CA ALA A 196 -10.36 -28.37 0.64
C ALA A 196 -11.20 -27.34 1.39
N ASP A 197 -12.53 -27.52 1.35
CA ASP A 197 -13.48 -26.70 2.08
C ASP A 197 -13.35 -26.99 3.59
N MET A 198 -13.14 -25.93 4.38
CA MET A 198 -12.98 -26.00 5.84
C MET A 198 -14.18 -25.42 6.60
N GLY A 199 -15.18 -24.87 5.90
CA GLY A 199 -16.32 -24.18 6.50
C GLY A 199 -15.97 -22.72 6.83
N ASP A 200 -16.58 -22.16 7.88
CA ASP A 200 -16.25 -20.81 8.33
C ASP A 200 -15.19 -20.85 9.44
N ALA A 201 -14.40 -19.78 9.57
CA ALA A 201 -13.34 -19.70 10.57
C ALA A 201 -13.33 -18.37 11.29
N ASP A 202 -13.08 -18.42 12.60
CA ASP A 202 -12.76 -17.26 13.42
C ASP A 202 -11.31 -17.37 13.86
N ILE A 203 -10.51 -16.35 13.56
CA ILE A 203 -9.08 -16.32 13.83
C ILE A 203 -8.77 -15.15 14.76
N GLU A 204 -8.04 -15.43 15.83
CA GLU A 204 -7.56 -14.43 16.77
C GLU A 204 -6.03 -14.50 16.90
N SER A 205 -5.39 -13.37 17.19
CA SER A 205 -3.96 -13.28 17.45
C SER A 205 -3.70 -12.33 18.61
N HIS A 206 -2.96 -12.83 19.60
CA HIS A 206 -2.63 -12.17 20.87
C HIS A 206 -1.13 -12.29 21.16
N TRP A 207 -0.58 -11.42 22.01
CA TRP A 207 0.82 -11.41 22.46
C TRP A 207 0.96 -11.84 23.93
#